data_AF-A0A951BZZ9-F1
#
_entry.id   AF-A0A951BZZ9-F1
#
_cell.length_a   1.000
_cell.length_b   1.000
_cell.length_c   1.000
_cell.angle_alpha   90.00
_cell.angle_beta   90.00
_cell.angle_gamma   90.00
#
_symmetry.space_group_name_H-M   'P 1'
#
loop_
_entity.id
_entity.type
_entity.pdbx_description
1 polymer ?
#
loop_
_entity_poly.entity_id
_entity_poly.type
_entity_poly.pdbx_seq_one_letter_code
_entity_poly.pdbx_strand_id
1 'polypeptide(L)' 'MRVDLRLISDMIQPNTRVLDIGCGDGMLIGYLFRTKGCDARGIEIDMAE' A
#
# COMPACT_ATOMS: atom_id res chain seq x y z
N MET A 1 10.71 1.43 -6.34
CA MET A 1 9.28 1.09 -6.39
C MET A 1 8.87 0.93 -7.85
N ARG A 2 8.06 -0.10 -8.16
CA ARG A 2 7.51 -0.31 -9.52
C ARG A 2 6.63 0.89 -9.93
N VAL A 3 6.48 1.14 -11.23
CA VAL A 3 5.81 2.35 -11.75
C VAL A 3 4.32 2.37 -11.43
N ASP A 4 3.65 1.23 -11.49
CA ASP A 4 2.27 1.01 -11.10
C ASP A 4 1.99 1.44 -9.65
N LEU A 5 2.80 0.98 -8.70
CA LEU A 5 2.67 1.35 -7.28
C LEU A 5 2.88 2.85 -7.07
N ARG A 6 3.74 3.50 -7.87
CA ARG A 6 3.92 4.95 -7.83
C ARG A 6 2.66 5.70 -8.28
N LEU A 7 2.09 5.29 -9.41
CA LEU A 7 0.85 5.89 -9.91
C LEU A 7 -0.29 5.74 -8.91
N ILE A 8 -0.48 4.55 -8.34
CA ILE A 8 -1.47 4.30 -7.29
C ILE A 8 -1.18 5.21 -6.08
N SER A 9 0.09 5.30 -5.66
CA SER A 9 0.44 6.15 -4.53
C SER A 9 0.08 7.61 -4.77
N ASP A 10 0.26 8.13 -5.99
CA ASP A 10 -0.04 9.52 -6.34
C ASP A 10 -1.54 9.84 -6.29
N MET A 11 -2.40 8.83 -6.51
CA MET A 11 -3.86 8.96 -6.39
C MET A 11 -4.33 9.03 -4.93
N ILE A 12 -3.53 8.61 -3.97
CA ILE A 12 -3.90 8.56 -2.55
C ILE A 12 -3.55 9.88 -1.85
N GLN A 13 -4.52 10.46 -1.14
CA GLN A 13 -4.30 11.68 -0.37
C GLN A 13 -3.46 11.41 0.89
N PRO A 14 -2.61 12.37 1.31
CA PRO A 14 -1.88 12.28 2.58
C PRO A 14 -2.80 12.08 3.79
N ASN A 15 -2.28 11.49 4.86
CA ASN A 15 -2.96 11.25 6.15
C ASN A 15 -4.28 10.46 6.05
N THR A 16 -4.47 9.72 4.96
CA THR A 16 -5.66 8.88 4.74
C THR A 16 -5.46 7.47 5.30
N ARG A 17 -6.55 6.81 5.69
CA ARG A 17 -6.56 5.38 6.04
C ARG A 17 -6.69 4.52 4.79
N VAL A 18 -5.79 3.57 4.60
CA VAL A 18 -5.72 2.74 3.38
C VAL A 18 -5.74 1.26 3.75
N LEU A 19 -6.55 0.48 3.03
CA LEU A 19 -6.51 -0.99 3.06
C LEU A 19 -6.01 -1.48 1.70
N ASP A 20 -4.87 -2.17 1.70
CA ASP A 20 -4.25 -2.75 0.52
C ASP A 20 -4.56 -4.25 0.46
N ILE A 21 -5.28 -4.69 -0.57
CA ILE A 21 -5.75 -6.08 -0.75
C ILE A 21 -4.82 -6.75 -1.77
N GLY A 22 -4.20 -7.87 -1.38
CA GLY A 22 -3.13 -8.47 -2.17
C GLY A 22 -1.85 -7.63 -2.07
N CYS A 23 -1.50 -7.24 -0.84
CA CYS A 23 -0.42 -6.29 -0.58
C CYS A 23 0.98 -6.82 -0.90
N GLY A 24 1.13 -8.12 -1.16
CA GLY A 24 2.39 -8.79 -1.50
C GLY A 24 3.46 -8.52 -0.45
N ASP A 25 4.57 -7.91 -0.89
CA ASP A 25 5.71 -7.54 -0.04
C ASP A 25 5.49 -6.26 0.81
N GLY A 26 4.32 -5.62 0.69
CA GLY A 26 3.95 -4.42 1.44
C GLY A 26 4.68 -3.15 0.98
N MET A 27 5.28 -3.13 -0.22
CA MET A 27 6.05 -1.97 -0.68
C MET A 27 5.22 -0.68 -0.74
N LEU A 28 3.95 -0.78 -1.19
CA LEU A 28 3.04 0.37 -1.27
C LEU A 28 2.68 0.90 0.12
N ILE A 29 2.30 0.01 1.05
CA ILE A 29 1.99 0.35 2.44
C ILE A 29 3.16 1.11 3.08
N GLY A 30 4.38 0.58 2.96
CA GLY A 30 5.57 1.22 3.53
C GLY A 30 5.85 2.58 2.91
N TYR A 31 5.60 2.76 1.62
CA TYR A 31 5.72 4.05 0.95
C TYR A 31 4.69 5.05 1.47
N LEU A 32 3.41 4.66 1.53
CA LEU A 32 2.32 5.52 2.01
C LEU A 32 2.52 5.95 3.47
N PHE A 33 3.01 5.04 4.32
CA PHE A 33 3.35 5.36 5.70
C PHE A 33 4.48 6.40 5.78
N ARG A 34 5.63 6.13 5.13
CA ARG A 34 6.83 6.98 5.25
C ARG A 34 6.71 8.34 4.55
N THR A 35 5.97 8.40 3.45
CA THR A 35 5.97 9.58 2.57
C THR A 35 4.67 10.38 2.60
N LYS A 36 3.55 9.74 2.96
CA LYS A 36 2.22 10.37 2.96
C LYS A 36 1.55 10.40 4.34
N GLY A 37 2.17 9.82 5.37
CA GLY A 37 1.59 9.77 6.72
C GLY A 37 0.30 8.97 6.79
N CYS A 38 0.07 8.06 5.83
CA CYS A 38 -1.13 7.24 5.80
C CYS A 38 -1.07 6.14 6.89
N ASP A 39 -2.22 5.87 7.52
CA ASP A 39 -2.45 4.63 8.28
C ASP A 39 -2.87 3.55 7.27
N ALA A 40 -1.85 2.89 6.71
CA ALA A 40 -2.03 1.86 5.69
C ALA A 40 -1.86 0.46 6.30
N ARG A 41 -2.75 -0.45 5.96
CA ARG A 41 -2.72 -1.86 6.39
C ARG A 41 -2.91 -2.78 5.18
N GLY A 42 -2.30 -3.95 5.24
CA GLY A 42 -2.37 -4.96 4.18
C GLY A 42 -3.15 -6.18 4.61
N ILE A 43 -3.88 -6.78 3.67
CA ILE A 43 -4.37 -8.15 3.77
C ILE A 43 -3.83 -8.93 2.58
N GLU A 44 -3.18 -10.05 2.87
CA GLU A 44 -2.78 -11.04 1.89
C GLU A 44 -3.48 -12.35 2.23
N ILE A 45 -3.89 -13.08 1.20
CA ILE A 45 -4.40 -14.43 1.38
C ILE A 45 -3.38 -15.35 0.74
N ASP A 46 -2.63 -16.07 1.58
CA ASP A 46 -1.84 -17.18 1.09
C ASP A 46 -2.80 -18.31 0.71
N MET A 47 -2.88 -18.59 -0.60
CA MET A 47 -3.44 -19.85 -1.06
C MET A 47 -2.42 -20.95 -0.79
N ALA A 48 -2.30 -21.35 0.48
CA ALA A 48 -1.79 -22.66 0.83
C ALA A 48 -2.96 -23.65 0.75
N GLU A 49 -2.79 -24.72 -0.05
CA GLU A 49 -3.71 -25.87 -0.04
C GLU A 49 -3.79 -26.52 1.34
#